data_AF-A0A672RYK2-F1
#
_entry.id   AF-A0A672RYK2-F1
#
_cell.length_a   1.000
_cell.length_b   1.000
_cell.length_c   1.000
_cell.angle_alpha   90.00
_cell.angle_beta   90.00
_cell.angle_gamma   90.00
#
_symmetry.space_group_name_H-M   'P 1'
#
loop_
_entity.id
_entity.type
_entity.pdbx_description
1 polymer ?
#
loop_
_entity_poly.entity_id
_entity_poly.type
_entity_poly.pdbx_seq_one_letter_code
_entity_poly.pdbx_strand_id
1 'polypeptide(L)'
;MCIYTVVPHMEKRGGGSVVIVSSVAGYQPMQGLGPYSVSKTALLGLTRALAPDLAHSNIRINCVAPGIIKTRFSAALWENESVFEEFLKQTSIKRLGQPEDIGGVIAFLCSDEASYITGETITVTGGMNCRL
;
A
#
# COMPACT_ATOMS: atom_id res chain seq x y z
N MET A 1 17.00 -7.31 4.68
CA MET A 1 15.64 -6.82 4.36
C MET A 1 14.64 -7.68 5.12
N CYS A 2 13.73 -7.11 5.92
CA CYS A 2 12.88 -7.87 6.86
C CYS A 2 12.07 -9.01 6.21
N ILE A 3 11.73 -8.91 4.92
CA ILE A 3 10.98 -9.96 4.20
C ILE A 3 11.74 -11.29 4.16
N TYR A 4 13.05 -11.30 3.89
CA TYR A 4 13.82 -12.55 3.85
C TYR A 4 13.90 -13.27 5.20
N THR A 5 13.64 -12.57 6.32
CA THR A 5 13.64 -13.21 7.64
C THR A 5 12.45 -14.15 7.83
N VAL A 6 11.32 -13.90 7.15
CA VAL A 6 10.12 -14.73 7.26
C VAL A 6 10.04 -15.81 6.17
N VAL A 7 10.81 -15.68 5.08
CA VAL A 7 10.80 -16.61 3.94
C VAL A 7 10.99 -18.08 4.34
N PRO A 8 12.01 -18.46 5.16
CA PRO A 8 12.19 -19.87 5.53
C PRO A 8 10.99 -20.46 6.29
N HIS A 9 10.24 -19.63 7.01
CA HIS A 9 9.04 -20.05 7.72
C HIS A 9 7.83 -20.17 6.77
N MET A 10 7.78 -19.36 5.71
CA MET A 10 6.75 -19.47 4.67
C MET A 10 6.98 -20.71 3.80
N GLU A 11 8.22 -20.99 3.43
CA GLU A 11 8.58 -22.20 2.66
C GLU A 11 8.23 -23.48 3.40
N LYS A 12 8.52 -23.56 4.71
CA LYS A 12 8.17 -24.71 5.55
C LYS A 12 6.67 -25.03 5.58
N ARG A 13 5.81 -24.04 5.38
CA ARG A 13 4.34 -24.22 5.32
C ARG A 13 3.79 -24.26 3.89
N GLY A 14 4.66 -24.32 2.88
CA GLY A 14 4.29 -24.44 1.46
C GLY A 14 4.03 -23.13 0.72
N GLY A 15 4.32 -21.97 1.31
CA GLY A 15 4.17 -20.66 0.67
C GLY A 15 3.54 -19.57 1.54
N GLY A 16 3.12 -18.48 0.91
CA GLY A 16 2.44 -17.40 1.63
C GLY A 16 2.14 -16.16 0.80
N SER A 17 1.68 -15.12 1.50
CA SER A 17 1.46 -13.80 0.96
C SER A 17 2.11 -12.76 1.87
N VAL A 18 2.75 -11.77 1.26
CA VAL A 18 3.27 -10.57 1.93
C VAL A 18 2.63 -9.36 1.28
N VAL A 19 2.07 -8.48 2.12
CA VAL A 19 1.50 -7.21 1.68
C VAL A 19 2.33 -6.07 2.25
N ILE A 20 2.93 -5.28 1.36
CA ILE A 20 3.68 -4.07 1.69
C ILE A 20 2.71 -2.88 1.73
N VAL A 21 2.86 -2.00 2.71
CA VAL A 21 2.02 -0.79 2.82
C VAL A 21 2.80 0.45 2.36
N SER A 22 2.49 0.91 1.16
CA SER A 22 2.99 2.17 0.62
C SER A 22 2.10 3.36 1.03
N SER A 23 1.83 4.29 0.12
CA SER A 23 1.03 5.50 0.29
C SER A 23 0.74 6.13 -1.08
N VAL A 24 -0.34 6.89 -1.19
CA VAL A 24 -0.55 7.82 -2.32
C VAL A 24 0.62 8.79 -2.52
N ALA A 25 1.35 9.13 -1.45
CA ALA A 25 2.56 9.94 -1.52
C ALA A 25 3.69 9.30 -2.34
N GLY A 26 3.63 7.97 -2.56
CA GLY A 26 4.56 7.26 -3.45
C GLY A 26 4.31 7.53 -4.94
N TYR A 27 3.12 8.03 -5.30
CA TYR A 27 2.75 8.43 -6.66
C TYR A 27 2.71 9.94 -6.82
N GLN A 28 2.20 10.65 -5.81
CA GLN A 28 2.05 12.10 -5.80
C GLN A 28 2.79 12.67 -4.58
N PRO A 29 4.08 13.04 -4.73
CA PRO A 29 4.87 13.57 -3.63
C PRO A 29 4.22 14.78 -2.98
N MET A 30 4.18 14.78 -1.65
CA MET A 30 3.57 15.88 -0.88
C MET A 30 4.65 16.83 -0.39
N GLN A 31 4.38 18.14 -0.49
CA GLN A 31 5.28 19.17 0.02
C GLN A 31 5.55 18.95 1.52
N GLY A 32 6.82 19.05 1.94
CA GLY A 32 7.23 18.79 3.32
C GLY A 32 7.42 17.31 3.67
N LEU A 33 7.00 16.37 2.81
CA LEU A 33 7.13 14.91 3.01
C LEU A 33 8.04 14.27 1.96
N GLY A 34 9.07 14.98 1.48
CA GLY A 34 9.98 14.49 0.42
C GLY A 34 10.61 13.12 0.73
N PRO A 35 11.35 12.96 1.84
CA PRO A 35 11.96 11.68 2.20
C PRO A 35 10.92 10.55 2.41
N TYR A 36 9.76 10.88 2.98
CA TYR A 36 8.65 9.93 3.12
C TYR A 36 8.14 9.49 1.74
N SER A 37 7.87 10.43 0.84
CA SER A 37 7.38 10.17 -0.51
C SER A 37 8.36 9.27 -1.28
N VAL A 38 9.66 9.58 -1.24
CA VAL A 38 10.72 8.73 -1.82
C VAL A 38 10.70 7.32 -1.23
N SER A 39 10.61 7.19 0.09
CA SER A 39 10.54 5.87 0.73
C SER A 39 9.32 5.07 0.27
N LYS A 40 8.18 5.73 0.05
CA LYS A 40 6.94 5.09 -0.40
C LYS A 40 6.97 4.75 -1.89
N THR A 41 7.59 5.57 -2.73
CA THR A 41 7.88 5.22 -4.13
C THR A 41 8.81 4.01 -4.22
N ALA A 42 9.85 3.94 -3.37
CA ALA A 42 10.78 2.81 -3.36
C ALA A 42 10.07 1.47 -3.07
N LEU A 43 9.02 1.47 -2.24
CA LEU A 43 8.22 0.26 -1.98
C LEU A 43 7.48 -0.26 -3.22
N LEU A 44 7.15 0.61 -4.19
CA LEU A 44 6.52 0.21 -5.44
C LEU A 44 7.50 -0.61 -6.30
N GLY A 45 8.72 -0.10 -6.46
CA GLY A 45 9.80 -0.82 -7.14
C GLY A 45 10.19 -2.11 -6.42
N LEU A 46 10.25 -2.05 -5.07
CA LEU A 46 10.56 -3.21 -4.25
C LEU A 46 9.57 -4.36 -4.45
N THR A 47 8.28 -4.04 -4.53
CA THR A 47 7.23 -5.04 -4.75
C THR A 47 7.44 -5.79 -6.07
N ARG A 48 7.75 -5.05 -7.13
CA ARG A 48 8.02 -5.61 -8.46
C ARG A 48 9.32 -6.39 -8.52
N ALA A 49 10.33 -6.00 -7.74
CA ALA A 49 11.60 -6.71 -7.67
C ALA A 49 11.47 -8.04 -6.90
N LEU A 50 10.77 -8.05 -5.77
CA LEU A 50 10.67 -9.25 -4.92
C LEU A 50 9.67 -10.29 -5.43
N ALA A 51 8.66 -9.87 -6.19
CA ALA A 51 7.65 -10.79 -6.72
C ALA A 51 8.24 -11.96 -7.54
N PRO A 52 9.10 -11.74 -8.56
CA PRO A 52 9.75 -12.84 -9.26
C PRO A 52 10.77 -13.58 -8.38
N ASP A 53 11.50 -12.87 -7.52
CA ASP A 53 12.52 -13.46 -6.64
C ASP A 53 11.94 -14.50 -5.69
N LEU A 54 10.70 -14.32 -5.22
CA LEU A 54 10.06 -15.21 -4.23
C LEU A 54 8.96 -16.11 -4.82
N ALA A 55 8.68 -16.00 -6.12
CA ALA A 55 7.67 -16.82 -6.79
C ALA A 55 7.98 -18.32 -6.72
N HIS A 56 9.25 -18.72 -6.83
CA HIS A 56 9.68 -20.12 -6.76
C HIS A 56 9.40 -20.76 -5.38
N SER A 57 9.30 -19.95 -4.33
CA SER A 57 8.95 -20.38 -2.97
C SER A 57 7.43 -20.40 -2.71
N ASN A 58 6.60 -20.23 -3.76
CA ASN A 58 5.15 -20.07 -3.65
C ASN A 58 4.74 -18.90 -2.72
N ILE A 59 5.51 -17.80 -2.76
CA ILE A 59 5.23 -16.59 -1.97
C ILE A 59 4.82 -15.45 -2.91
N ARG A 60 3.62 -14.92 -2.69
CA ARG A 60 3.12 -13.73 -3.41
C ARG A 60 3.53 -12.46 -2.67
N ILE A 61 3.98 -11.45 -3.41
CA ILE A 61 4.35 -10.14 -2.85
C ILE A 61 3.48 -9.09 -3.53
N ASN A 62 2.65 -8.39 -2.78
CA ASN A 62 1.83 -7.30 -3.29
C ASN A 62 1.99 -6.06 -2.41
N CYS A 63 1.46 -4.94 -2.90
CA CYS A 63 1.47 -3.68 -2.19
C CYS A 63 0.07 -3.07 -2.15
N VAL A 64 -0.21 -2.35 -1.07
CA VAL A 64 -1.36 -1.46 -0.99
C VAL A 64 -0.84 -0.03 -0.82
N ALA A 65 -1.40 0.90 -1.58
CA ALA A 65 -1.12 2.32 -1.50
C ALA A 65 -2.37 3.09 -1.05
N PRO A 66 -2.51 3.36 0.27
CA PRO A 66 -3.65 4.09 0.81
C PRO A 66 -3.64 5.58 0.46
N GLY A 67 -4.83 6.17 0.35
CA GLY A 67 -5.03 7.62 0.42
C GLY A 67 -4.93 8.14 1.85
N ILE A 68 -5.63 9.23 2.17
CA ILE A 68 -5.75 9.67 3.57
C ILE A 68 -6.80 8.83 4.29
N ILE A 69 -6.34 8.03 5.24
CA ILE A 69 -7.16 7.16 6.08
C ILE A 69 -7.27 7.76 7.47
N LYS A 70 -8.46 7.86 8.05
CA LYS A 70 -8.72 8.46 9.36
C LYS A 70 -8.08 7.64 10.49
N THR A 71 -6.83 7.97 10.82
CA THR A 71 -6.02 7.31 11.85
C THR A 71 -5.26 8.37 12.65
N ARG A 72 -4.69 7.97 13.80
CA ARG A 72 -3.81 8.87 14.57
C ARG A 72 -2.60 9.35 13.77
N PHE A 73 -2.07 8.51 12.88
CA PHE A 73 -0.90 8.85 12.06
C PHE A 73 -1.19 9.99 11.07
N SER A 74 -2.40 10.03 10.51
CA SER A 74 -2.81 11.02 9.52
C SER A 74 -3.53 12.23 10.13
N ALA A 75 -3.70 12.29 11.45
CA ALA A 75 -4.45 13.33 12.16
C ALA A 75 -4.11 14.74 11.69
N ALA A 76 -2.81 15.05 11.62
CA ALA A 76 -2.32 16.34 11.17
C ALA A 76 -2.78 16.75 9.75
N LEU A 77 -3.14 15.80 8.88
CA LEU A 77 -3.58 16.06 7.51
C LEU A 77 -5.08 16.36 7.41
N TRP A 78 -5.91 15.84 8.32
CA TRP A 78 -7.38 16.03 8.27
C TRP A 78 -7.92 16.91 9.39
N GLU A 79 -7.13 17.19 10.44
CA GLU A 79 -7.44 18.22 11.44
C GLU A 79 -7.13 19.63 10.90
N ASN A 80 -6.26 19.74 9.89
CA ASN A 80 -6.03 20.98 9.16
C ASN A 80 -7.07 21.10 8.03
N GLU A 81 -8.03 22.01 8.20
CA GLU A 81 -9.15 22.22 7.28
C GLU A 81 -8.69 22.51 5.85
N SER A 82 -7.66 23.34 5.65
CA SER A 82 -7.15 23.66 4.32
C SER A 82 -6.54 22.46 3.58
N VAL A 83 -5.81 21.61 4.31
CA VAL A 83 -5.22 20.38 3.76
C VAL A 83 -6.31 19.36 3.48
N PHE A 84 -7.29 19.27 4.37
CA PHE A 84 -8.43 18.37 4.23
C PHE A 84 -9.30 18.71 3.02
N GLU A 85 -9.63 19.99 2.83
CA GLU A 85 -10.39 20.46 1.65
C GLU A 85 -9.66 20.17 0.35
N GLU A 86 -8.35 20.41 0.30
CA GLU A 86 -7.54 20.14 -0.89
C GLU A 86 -7.51 18.64 -1.22
N PHE A 87 -7.38 17.79 -0.20
CA PHE A 87 -7.51 16.34 -0.37
C PHE A 87 -8.89 15.92 -0.91
N LEU A 88 -9.97 16.52 -0.41
CA LEU A 88 -11.33 16.20 -0.88
C LEU A 88 -11.59 16.63 -2.32
N LYS A 89 -10.90 17.66 -2.84
CA LYS A 89 -10.98 18.01 -4.27
C LYS A 89 -10.43 16.90 -5.15
N GLN A 90 -9.33 16.29 -4.73
CA GLN A 90 -8.62 15.24 -5.46
C GLN A 90 -9.24 13.85 -5.29
N THR A 91 -10.05 13.65 -4.24
CA THR A 91 -10.72 12.39 -3.95
C THR A 91 -12.10 12.34 -4.61
N SER A 92 -12.40 11.30 -5.39
CA SER A 92 -13.70 11.15 -6.06
C SER A 92 -14.81 10.77 -5.08
N ILE A 93 -14.53 9.82 -4.18
CA ILE A 93 -15.40 9.44 -3.07
C ILE A 93 -15.18 10.45 -1.95
N LYS A 94 -16.05 11.46 -1.84
CA LYS A 94 -15.91 12.67 -0.98
C LYS A 94 -15.92 12.42 0.54
N ARG A 95 -15.04 11.55 1.03
CA ARG A 95 -14.80 11.23 2.45
C ARG A 95 -13.36 10.78 2.67
N LEU A 96 -12.92 10.79 3.93
CA LEU A 96 -11.72 10.05 4.34
C LEU A 96 -11.95 8.54 4.22
N GLY A 97 -10.89 7.82 3.87
CA GLY A 97 -10.87 6.38 4.06
C GLY A 97 -10.92 6.03 5.55
N GLN A 98 -11.48 4.87 5.87
CA GLN A 98 -11.46 4.27 7.20
C GLN A 98 -10.47 3.10 7.22
N PRO A 99 -9.95 2.69 8.39
CA PRO A 99 -9.05 1.53 8.49
C PRO A 99 -9.60 0.28 7.80
N GLU A 100 -10.91 0.09 7.82
CA GLU A 100 -11.61 -1.05 7.23
C GLU A 100 -11.53 -1.04 5.69
N ASP A 101 -11.49 0.13 5.05
CA ASP A 101 -11.30 0.25 3.60
C ASP A 101 -9.94 -0.35 3.16
N ILE A 102 -8.93 -0.29 4.04
CA ILE A 102 -7.60 -0.87 3.80
C ILE A 102 -7.53 -2.32 4.26
N GLY A 103 -8.09 -2.60 5.45
CA GLY A 103 -8.08 -3.93 6.05
C GLY A 103 -8.73 -4.97 5.14
N GLY A 104 -9.86 -4.65 4.50
CA GLY A 104 -10.52 -5.54 3.57
C GLY A 104 -9.66 -5.90 2.35
N VAL A 105 -8.96 -4.92 1.77
CA VAL A 105 -8.07 -5.15 0.62
C VAL A 105 -6.86 -5.98 1.01
N ILE A 106 -6.27 -5.72 2.18
CA ILE A 106 -5.15 -6.54 2.70
C ILE A 106 -5.62 -7.97 2.95
N ALA A 107 -6.79 -8.17 3.56
CA ALA A 107 -7.35 -9.50 3.79
C ALA A 107 -7.57 -10.26 2.47
N PHE A 108 -8.13 -9.61 1.45
CA PHE A 108 -8.26 -10.17 0.10
C PHE A 108 -6.90 -10.58 -0.49
N LEU A 109 -5.90 -9.68 -0.45
CA LEU A 109 -4.56 -9.97 -0.98
C LEU A 109 -3.84 -11.10 -0.24
N CYS A 110 -4.18 -11.33 1.03
CA CYS A 110 -3.67 -12.44 1.84
C CYS A 110 -4.44 -13.76 1.63
N SER A 111 -5.61 -13.72 1.01
CA SER A 111 -6.46 -14.90 0.78
C SER A 111 -6.09 -15.68 -0.49
N ASP A 112 -6.72 -16.85 -0.66
CA ASP A 112 -6.60 -17.68 -1.86
C ASP A 112 -7.33 -17.07 -3.09
N GLU A 113 -8.27 -16.15 -2.87
CA GLU A 113 -8.97 -15.43 -3.95
C GLU A 113 -8.01 -14.55 -4.76
N ALA A 114 -6.89 -14.15 -4.15
CA ALA A 114 -5.81 -13.41 -4.79
C ALA A 114 -4.65 -14.31 -5.28
N SER A 115 -4.87 -15.62 -5.42
CA SER A 115 -3.82 -16.61 -5.75
C SER A 115 -3.05 -16.32 -7.04
N TYR A 116 -3.62 -15.56 -7.97
CA TYR A 116 -2.96 -15.17 -9.22
C TYR A 116 -2.50 -13.70 -9.26
N ILE A 117 -2.48 -13.02 -8.10
CA ILE A 117 -2.05 -11.63 -7.97
C ILE A 117 -0.72 -11.60 -7.22
N THR A 118 0.35 -11.14 -7.88
CA THR A 118 1.68 -10.89 -7.30
C THR A 118 2.39 -9.79 -8.10
N GLY A 119 3.24 -9.00 -7.46
CA GLY A 119 3.96 -7.88 -8.05
C GLY A 119 3.13 -6.61 -8.22
N GLU A 120 1.86 -6.63 -7.82
CA GLU A 120 0.92 -5.54 -8.04
C GLU A 120 0.84 -4.55 -6.87
N THR A 121 0.49 -3.32 -7.18
CA THR A 121 0.12 -2.32 -6.17
C THR A 121 -1.33 -1.91 -6.34
N ILE A 122 -2.15 -2.19 -5.32
CA ILE A 122 -3.55 -1.75 -5.27
C ILE A 122 -3.62 -0.38 -4.60
N THR A 123 -4.10 0.62 -5.33
CA THR A 123 -4.34 1.96 -4.79
C THR A 123 -5.73 2.02 -4.15
N VAL A 124 -5.79 2.39 -2.88
CA VAL A 124 -7.05 2.50 -2.11
C VAL A 124 -7.19 3.94 -1.65
N THR A 125 -7.58 4.80 -2.60
CA THR A 125 -7.47 6.26 -2.47
C THR A 125 -8.80 6.98 -2.66
N GLY A 126 -9.92 6.27 -2.76
CA GLY A 126 -11.22 6.91 -3.05
C GLY A 126 -11.27 7.57 -4.43
N GLY A 127 -10.47 7.09 -5.38
CA GLY A 127 -10.47 7.59 -6.76
C GLY A 127 -9.56 8.79 -7.02
N MET A 128 -8.47 8.94 -6.25
CA MET A 128 -7.38 9.85 -6.62
C MET A 128 -6.58 9.28 -7.80
N ASN A 129 -5.99 10.15 -8.62
CA ASN A 129 -5.10 9.72 -9.70
C ASN A 129 -3.76 9.22 -9.11
N CYS A 130 -3.39 7.98 -9.42
CA CYS A 130 -2.17 7.35 -8.90
C CYS A 130 -1.48 6.60 -10.03
N ARG A 131 -0.64 7.31 -10.79
CA ARG A 131 0.23 6.76 -11.83
C ARG A 131 1.60 7.45 -11.75
N LEU A 132 2.66 6.67 -11.91
CA LEU A 132 4.02 7.17 -12.09
C LEU A 132 4.31 7.44 -13.57
#